data_AF-A0A2Z5U789-F1
#
_entry.id   AF-A0A2Z5U789-F1
#
_cell.length_a   1.000
_cell.length_b   1.000
_cell.length_c   1.000
_cell.angle_alpha   90.00
_cell.angle_beta   90.00
_cell.angle_gamma   90.00
#
_symmetry.space_group_name_H-M   'P 1'
#
loop_
_entity.id
_entity.type
_entity.pdbx_description
1 polymer ?
#
loop_
_entity_poly.entity_id
_entity_poly.type
_entity_poly.pdbx_seq_one_letter_code
_entity_poly.pdbx_strand_id
1 'polypeptide(L)'
;TNCVANSKRLEVVVFTDSIGQFKVKFIFRQPPLSYLANVFALPFSMTVWVAIALSTVLATVSVYFASKWENSNQLDGSVGDALLLTMSALSQQGCSKEPKGRIMLWVIFTALMALYAAYCANIVVLLQAPSTGIRTVEQLAQSGITLGAIDTDYNRFVFRMFNDPVRAAFLQKIEPPKGNPHYYDLYEGVAKIRQVIIFTIGFFAFHSTVDSIYRRAEETFLEMEKCDLKEVDFMNARYPLVPINKHSPYLELLRVALKRIRESGIQSALHGRIIIPKPKCTHRMTAFSSVGLLNMRPVLYFILYGIIVS
;
A
#
# COMPACT_ATOMS: atom_id res chain seq x y z
N THR A 1 -2.80 1.14 -30.44
CA THR A 1 -2.82 -0.35 -30.51
C THR A 1 -1.62 -0.93 -31.25
N ASN A 2 -1.25 -0.41 -32.42
CA ASN A 2 -0.34 -1.08 -33.36
C ASN A 2 1.14 -1.16 -32.94
N CYS A 3 1.57 -0.37 -31.95
CA CYS A 3 2.97 -0.26 -31.57
C CYS A 3 3.45 -1.32 -30.55
N VAL A 4 2.57 -2.24 -30.15
CA VAL A 4 2.91 -3.39 -29.29
C VAL A 4 3.20 -4.59 -30.19
N ALA A 5 4.39 -5.16 -30.04
CA ALA A 5 4.81 -6.35 -30.78
C ALA A 5 3.98 -7.56 -30.33
N ASN A 6 3.41 -8.27 -31.30
CA ASN A 6 2.64 -9.48 -31.11
C ASN A 6 2.98 -10.45 -32.24
N SER A 7 3.06 -11.75 -31.96
CA SER A 7 3.40 -12.79 -32.94
C SER A 7 2.53 -12.72 -34.19
N LYS A 8 1.21 -12.53 -34.04
CA LYS A 8 0.29 -12.40 -35.18
C LYS A 8 0.57 -11.17 -36.05
N ARG A 9 1.11 -10.10 -35.45
CA ARG A 9 1.44 -8.87 -36.20
C ARG A 9 2.77 -9.00 -36.93
N LEU A 10 3.70 -9.80 -36.42
CA LEU A 10 4.97 -10.08 -37.07
C LEU A 10 4.81 -10.80 -38.41
N GLU A 11 3.63 -11.33 -38.73
CA GLU A 11 3.31 -11.89 -40.04
C GLU A 11 3.18 -10.81 -41.12
N VAL A 12 2.68 -9.62 -40.76
CA VAL A 12 2.36 -8.53 -41.70
C VAL A 12 3.33 -7.35 -41.61
N VAL A 13 3.80 -7.02 -40.40
CA VAL A 13 4.65 -5.86 -40.13
C VAL A 13 5.99 -6.24 -39.52
N VAL A 14 7.00 -5.42 -39.77
CA VAL A 14 8.29 -5.43 -39.06
C VAL A 14 8.27 -4.29 -38.06
N PHE A 15 8.66 -4.58 -36.81
CA PHE A 15 8.84 -3.55 -35.80
C PHE A 15 10.27 -3.01 -35.87
N THR A 16 10.41 -1.70 -36.06
CA THR A 16 11.70 -0.99 -36.00
C THR A 16 11.91 -0.34 -34.64
N ASP A 17 12.90 0.56 -34.52
CA ASP A 17 13.21 1.24 -33.28
C ASP A 17 12.04 2.08 -32.73
N SER A 18 12.09 2.38 -31.43
CA SER A 18 11.09 3.21 -30.77
C SER A 18 11.31 4.68 -31.10
N ILE A 19 10.25 5.41 -31.47
CA ILE A 19 10.28 6.88 -31.65
C ILE A 19 10.16 7.59 -30.30
N GLY A 20 9.46 7.01 -29.33
CA GLY A 20 9.13 7.67 -28.07
C GLY A 20 9.19 6.73 -26.88
N GLN A 21 9.82 7.20 -25.81
CA GLN A 21 9.91 6.48 -24.55
C GLN A 21 8.72 6.83 -23.65
N PHE A 22 7.54 6.29 -23.95
CA PHE A 22 6.38 6.36 -23.07
C PHE A 22 6.06 4.99 -22.47
N LYS A 23 5.50 5.01 -21.26
CA LYS A 23 5.13 3.81 -20.50
C LYS A 23 3.65 3.85 -20.20
N VAL A 24 3.02 2.68 -20.22
CA VAL A 24 1.63 2.49 -19.84
C VAL A 24 1.62 1.65 -18.58
N LYS A 25 1.02 2.17 -17.50
CA LYS A 25 1.02 1.54 -16.17
C LYS A 25 -0.31 1.78 -15.48
N PHE A 26 -0.59 0.99 -14.45
CA PHE A 26 -1.58 1.39 -13.45
C PHE A 26 -0.99 2.43 -12.53
N ILE A 27 -1.68 3.55 -12.38
CA ILE A 27 -1.33 4.61 -11.45
C ILE A 27 -2.47 4.77 -10.45
N PHE A 28 -2.11 4.85 -9.18
CA PHE A 28 -3.04 4.96 -8.07
C PHE A 28 -2.41 5.68 -6.89
N ARG A 29 -3.24 6.03 -5.91
CA ARG A 29 -2.77 6.46 -4.59
C ARG A 29 -2.71 5.27 -3.66
N GLN A 30 -1.59 5.12 -2.98
CA GLN A 30 -1.35 4.02 -2.08
C GLN A 30 -2.32 4.10 -0.88
N PRO A 31 -3.07 3.03 -0.56
CA PRO A 31 -3.95 3.03 0.60
C PRO A 31 -3.19 3.14 1.92
N PRO A 32 -3.81 3.63 3.01
CA PRO A 32 -3.21 3.58 4.33
C PRO A 32 -3.01 2.12 4.77
N LEU A 33 -2.05 1.89 5.66
CA LEU A 33 -1.69 0.52 6.06
C LEU A 33 -2.83 -0.20 6.79
N SER A 34 -3.70 0.55 7.46
CA SER A 34 -4.93 0.08 8.12
C SER A 34 -5.92 -0.59 7.18
N TYR A 35 -5.88 -0.25 5.89
CA TYR A 35 -6.72 -0.89 4.88
C TYR A 35 -6.21 -2.28 4.50
N LEU A 36 -4.89 -2.50 4.59
CA LEU A 36 -4.26 -3.75 4.15
C LEU A 36 -3.98 -4.73 5.29
N ALA A 37 -3.79 -4.23 6.52
CA ALA A 37 -3.39 -5.04 7.66
C ALA A 37 -3.90 -4.46 8.99
N ASN A 38 -3.89 -5.28 10.04
CA ASN A 38 -4.18 -4.83 11.40
C ASN A 38 -3.04 -3.94 11.92
N VAL A 39 -3.23 -2.62 11.85
CA VAL A 39 -2.25 -1.62 12.30
C VAL A 39 -1.93 -1.73 13.80
N PHE A 40 -2.82 -2.28 14.62
CA PHE A 40 -2.57 -2.44 16.06
C PHE A 40 -1.60 -3.59 16.38
N ALA A 41 -1.41 -4.55 15.47
CA ALA A 41 -0.46 -5.66 15.67
C ALA A 41 0.94 -5.36 15.11
N LEU A 42 1.07 -4.34 14.28
CA LEU A 42 2.30 -3.94 13.57
C LEU A 42 3.36 -3.16 14.38
N PRO A 43 3.07 -2.48 15.52
CA PRO A 43 4.09 -1.71 16.24
C PRO A 43 5.25 -2.54 16.77
N PHE A 44 5.05 -3.84 16.93
CA PHE A 44 6.03 -4.81 17.40
C PHE A 44 6.10 -6.03 16.48
N SER A 45 7.29 -6.63 16.36
CA SER A 45 7.46 -7.91 15.68
C SER A 45 6.85 -9.04 16.51
N MET A 46 6.59 -10.18 15.87
CA MET A 46 6.09 -11.38 16.56
C MET A 46 7.01 -11.82 17.71
N THR A 47 8.33 -11.67 17.55
CA THR A 47 9.30 -11.96 18.62
C THR A 47 9.11 -11.07 19.85
N VAL A 48 8.82 -9.79 19.66
CA VAL A 48 8.57 -8.85 20.76
C VAL A 48 7.22 -9.13 21.41
N TRP A 49 6.18 -9.45 20.64
CA TRP A 49 4.89 -9.87 21.21
C TRP A 49 5.02 -11.11 22.10
N VAL A 50 5.77 -12.12 21.65
CA VAL A 50 6.06 -13.32 22.45
C VAL A 50 6.86 -12.96 23.70
N ALA A 51 7.85 -12.07 23.59
CA ALA A 51 8.65 -11.62 24.74
C ALA A 51 7.80 -10.86 25.77
N ILE A 52 6.84 -10.03 25.34
CA ILE A 52 5.90 -9.33 26.22
C ILE A 52 4.97 -10.32 26.93
N ALA A 53 4.46 -11.32 26.22
CA ALA A 53 3.63 -12.36 26.83
C ALA A 53 4.43 -13.14 27.88
N LEU A 54 5.66 -13.54 27.56
CA LEU A 54 6.54 -14.24 28.50
C LEU A 54 6.93 -13.38 29.70
N SER A 55 7.28 -12.10 29.50
CA SER A 55 7.65 -11.20 30.59
C SER A 55 6.47 -10.91 31.51
N THR A 56 5.24 -10.84 30.97
CA THR A 56 4.01 -10.72 31.75
C THR A 56 3.79 -11.95 32.62
N VAL A 57 3.92 -13.15 32.06
CA VAL A 57 3.78 -14.40 32.82
C VAL A 57 4.83 -14.49 33.92
N LEU A 58 6.09 -14.16 33.61
CA LEU A 58 7.17 -14.11 34.60
C LEU A 58 6.90 -13.08 35.71
N ALA A 59 6.34 -11.91 35.37
CA ALA A 59 5.94 -10.90 36.35
C ALA A 59 4.78 -11.39 37.24
N THR A 60 3.78 -12.08 36.68
CA THR A 60 2.71 -12.67 37.48
C THR A 60 3.23 -13.74 38.43
N VAL A 61 4.16 -14.59 37.96
CA VAL A 61 4.79 -15.62 38.79
C VAL A 61 5.64 -15.00 39.91
N SER A 62 6.42 -13.96 39.62
CA SER A 62 7.23 -13.28 40.65
C SER A 62 6.36 -12.58 41.69
N VAL A 63 5.28 -11.91 41.27
CA VAL A 63 4.29 -11.31 42.17
C VAL A 63 3.60 -12.37 43.02
N TYR A 64 3.22 -13.51 42.43
CA TYR A 64 2.60 -14.61 43.15
C TYR A 64 3.51 -15.16 44.26
N PHE A 65 4.79 -15.42 43.95
CA PHE A 65 5.75 -15.86 44.95
C PHE A 65 6.03 -14.80 46.01
N ALA A 66 6.16 -13.53 45.63
CA ALA A 66 6.34 -12.44 46.57
C ALA A 66 5.13 -12.31 47.52
N SER A 67 3.91 -12.40 47.00
CA SER A 67 2.68 -12.37 47.81
C SER A 67 2.60 -13.51 48.80
N LYS A 68 3.02 -14.73 48.39
CA LYS A 68 3.02 -15.91 49.26
C LYS A 68 4.10 -15.84 50.33
N TRP A 69 5.26 -15.28 49.99
CA TRP A 69 6.39 -15.12 50.91
C TRP A 69 6.12 -14.05 51.98
N GLU A 70 5.46 -12.95 51.60
CA GLU A 70 5.22 -11.83 52.51
C GLU A 70 4.10 -12.07 53.53
N ASN A 71 3.32 -13.15 53.37
CA ASN A 71 2.19 -13.55 54.23
C ASN A 71 1.37 -12.34 54.73
N SER A 72 1.03 -11.44 53.80
CA SER A 72 0.45 -10.14 54.11
C SER A 72 -1.08 -10.21 54.05
N ASN A 73 -1.78 -9.55 54.98
CA ASN A 73 -3.25 -9.50 55.00
C ASN A 73 -3.89 -8.67 53.87
N GLN A 74 -3.09 -8.04 52.98
CA GLN A 74 -3.59 -7.16 51.91
C GLN A 74 -3.82 -7.90 50.58
N LEU A 75 -3.13 -9.02 50.35
CA LEU A 75 -3.26 -9.86 49.18
C LEU A 75 -3.61 -11.26 49.66
N ASP A 76 -4.65 -11.89 49.09
CA ASP A 76 -5.10 -13.21 49.53
C ASP A 76 -4.15 -14.34 49.09
N GLY A 77 -3.01 -14.00 48.47
CA GLY A 77 -2.05 -14.97 47.93
C GLY A 77 -2.59 -15.78 46.75
N SER A 78 -3.73 -15.39 46.19
CA SER A 78 -4.36 -16.03 45.04
C SER A 78 -3.64 -15.67 43.75
N VAL A 79 -3.59 -16.63 42.81
CA VAL A 79 -3.09 -16.40 41.45
C VAL A 79 -3.92 -15.31 40.74
N GLY A 80 -5.21 -15.19 41.08
CA GLY A 80 -6.09 -14.16 40.54
C GLY A 80 -5.66 -12.74 40.93
N ASP A 81 -5.30 -12.52 42.19
CA ASP A 81 -4.82 -11.21 42.68
C ASP A 81 -3.48 -10.82 42.02
N ALA A 82 -2.56 -11.78 41.88
CA ALA A 82 -1.29 -11.55 41.17
C ALA A 82 -1.49 -11.23 39.68
N LEU A 83 -2.44 -11.91 39.03
CA LEU A 83 -2.80 -11.67 37.64
C LEU A 83 -3.48 -10.30 37.46
N LEU A 84 -4.40 -9.93 38.34
CA LEU A 84 -5.05 -8.61 38.33
C LEU A 84 -4.04 -7.48 38.53
N LEU A 85 -3.10 -7.64 39.47
CA LEU A 85 -2.03 -6.66 39.69
C LEU A 85 -1.13 -6.52 38.45
N THR A 86 -0.73 -7.64 37.84
CA THR A 86 0.11 -7.61 36.63
C THR A 86 -0.65 -6.99 35.44
N MET A 87 -1.93 -7.32 35.28
CA MET A 87 -2.79 -6.73 34.24
C MET A 87 -2.99 -5.22 34.47
N SER A 88 -3.10 -4.77 35.72
CA SER A 88 -3.18 -3.34 36.04
C SER A 88 -1.89 -2.57 35.70
N ALA A 89 -0.74 -3.23 35.80
CA ALA A 89 0.54 -2.67 35.41
C ALA A 89 0.69 -2.61 33.89
N LEU A 90 0.23 -3.65 33.18
CA LEU A 90 0.15 -3.65 31.71
C LEU A 90 -0.78 -2.56 31.16
N SER A 91 -1.95 -2.40 31.77
CA SER A 91 -2.95 -1.41 31.35
C SER A 91 -2.67 0.00 31.89
N GLN A 92 -1.67 0.17 32.75
CA GLN A 92 -1.34 1.39 33.50
C GLN A 92 -2.52 1.98 34.28
N GLN A 93 -3.46 1.15 34.72
CA GLN A 93 -4.60 1.61 35.53
C GLN A 93 -4.25 1.68 37.02
N GLY A 94 -3.19 1.00 37.45
CA GLY A 94 -2.81 0.88 38.87
C GLY A 94 -3.74 -0.06 39.65
N CYS A 95 -3.34 -0.44 40.86
CA CYS A 95 -4.12 -1.31 41.74
C CYS A 95 -4.09 -0.77 43.17
N SER A 96 -5.19 -0.91 43.91
CA SER A 96 -5.28 -0.49 45.31
C SER A 96 -4.59 -1.47 46.28
N LYS A 97 -4.39 -2.73 45.86
CA LYS A 97 -3.68 -3.75 46.63
C LYS A 97 -2.22 -3.80 46.17
N GLU A 98 -1.29 -3.53 47.08
CA GLU A 98 0.14 -3.52 46.78
C GLU A 98 0.91 -4.49 47.69
N PRO A 99 1.81 -5.35 47.16
CA PRO A 99 2.74 -6.10 47.98
C PRO A 99 3.78 -5.17 48.65
N LYS A 100 4.39 -5.63 49.74
CA LYS A 100 5.46 -4.88 50.44
C LYS A 100 6.75 -4.80 49.63
N GLY A 101 6.91 -5.67 48.63
CA GLY A 101 8.00 -5.69 47.64
C GLY A 101 7.99 -4.51 46.66
N ARG A 102 8.11 -3.28 47.19
CA ARG A 102 8.02 -2.03 46.42
C ARG A 102 9.07 -1.89 45.31
N ILE A 103 10.28 -2.41 45.52
CA ILE A 103 11.34 -2.38 44.51
C ILE A 103 10.97 -3.26 43.32
N MET A 104 10.43 -4.46 43.57
CA MET A 104 9.97 -5.36 42.52
C MET A 104 8.84 -4.73 41.71
N LEU A 105 7.84 -4.14 42.39
CA LEU A 105 6.76 -3.42 41.72
C LEU A 105 7.30 -2.28 40.87
N TRP A 106 8.21 -1.47 41.41
CA TRP A 106 8.81 -0.36 40.68
C TRP A 106 9.49 -0.85 39.40
N VAL A 107 10.29 -1.92 39.47
CA VAL A 107 10.93 -2.52 38.28
C VAL A 107 9.90 -3.02 37.27
N ILE A 108 8.86 -3.74 37.71
CA ILE A 108 7.80 -4.26 36.82
C ILE A 108 7.04 -3.12 36.14
N PHE A 109 6.57 -2.14 36.91
CA PHE A 109 5.82 -1.00 36.40
C PHE A 109 6.66 -0.14 35.46
N THR A 110 7.93 0.13 35.78
CA THR A 110 8.82 0.89 34.88
C THR A 110 9.07 0.14 33.58
N ALA A 111 9.28 -1.19 33.63
CA ALA A 111 9.49 -1.99 32.43
C ALA A 111 8.25 -2.00 31.52
N LEU A 112 7.05 -2.23 32.09
CA LEU A 112 5.80 -2.24 31.33
C LEU A 112 5.41 -0.85 30.82
N MET A 113 5.68 0.20 31.58
CA MET A 113 5.53 1.60 31.16
C MET A 113 6.41 1.91 29.94
N ALA A 114 7.68 1.49 29.95
CA ALA A 114 8.58 1.68 28.82
C ALA A 114 8.09 0.96 27.55
N LEU A 115 7.58 -0.27 27.69
CA LEU A 115 6.97 -1.03 26.59
C LEU A 115 5.72 -0.33 26.04
N TYR A 116 4.85 0.18 26.91
CA TYR A 116 3.69 0.94 26.48
C TYR A 116 4.06 2.23 25.75
N ALA A 117 5.01 3.00 26.28
CA ALA A 117 5.48 4.23 25.64
C ALA A 117 6.06 3.95 24.24
N ALA A 118 6.83 2.86 24.09
CA ALA A 118 7.36 2.43 22.80
C ALA A 118 6.24 2.02 21.83
N TYR A 119 5.22 1.30 22.30
CA TYR A 119 4.05 0.94 21.49
C TYR A 119 3.30 2.19 21.01
N CYS A 120 3.02 3.14 21.91
CA CYS A 120 2.32 4.38 21.61
C CYS A 120 3.09 5.25 20.59
N ALA A 121 4.41 5.32 20.70
CA ALA A 121 5.23 6.05 19.73
C ALA A 121 5.14 5.40 18.33
N ASN A 122 5.30 4.07 18.27
CA ASN A 122 5.30 3.33 17.00
C ASN A 122 3.93 3.35 16.30
N ILE A 123 2.83 3.19 17.05
CA ILE A 123 1.50 3.18 16.42
C ILE A 123 1.14 4.53 15.80
N VAL A 124 1.51 5.65 16.42
CA VAL A 124 1.28 7.00 15.87
C VAL A 124 2.04 7.17 14.55
N VAL A 125 3.30 6.73 14.49
CA VAL A 125 4.09 6.77 13.27
C VAL A 125 3.46 5.88 12.18
N LEU A 126 3.00 4.68 12.53
CA LEU A 126 2.39 3.75 11.58
C LEU A 126 1.05 4.24 11.02
N LEU A 127 0.24 4.92 11.83
CA LEU A 127 -1.02 5.53 11.39
C LEU A 127 -0.79 6.69 10.41
N GLN A 128 0.34 7.39 10.54
CA GLN A 128 0.72 8.49 9.66
C GLN A 128 1.53 8.05 8.44
N ALA A 129 2.15 6.87 8.49
CA ALA A 129 2.96 6.36 7.40
C ALA A 129 2.08 5.90 6.22
N PRO A 130 2.34 6.40 5.00
CA PRO A 130 1.70 5.84 3.82
C PRO A 130 2.15 4.38 3.66
N SER A 131 1.23 3.49 3.29
CA SER A 131 1.60 2.08 3.16
C SER A 131 2.61 1.89 2.03
N THR A 132 3.30 0.74 2.01
CA THR A 132 4.08 0.34 0.83
C THR A 132 3.68 -1.06 0.35
N GLY A 133 2.45 -1.46 0.70
CA GLY A 133 1.97 -2.83 0.57
C GLY A 133 1.63 -3.29 -0.85
N ILE A 134 1.50 -2.37 -1.82
CA ILE A 134 1.19 -2.71 -3.21
C ILE A 134 2.30 -2.18 -4.11
N ARG A 135 3.07 -3.09 -4.69
CA ARG A 135 4.20 -2.79 -5.59
C ARG A 135 4.17 -3.65 -6.85
N THR A 136 3.54 -4.81 -6.79
CA THR A 136 3.50 -5.77 -7.90
C THR A 136 2.11 -5.90 -8.49
N VAL A 137 2.04 -6.49 -9.69
CA VAL A 137 0.78 -6.76 -10.40
C VAL A 137 -0.08 -7.73 -9.59
N GLU A 138 0.52 -8.73 -8.96
CA GLU A 138 -0.14 -9.73 -8.13
C GLU A 138 -0.77 -9.08 -6.88
N GLN A 139 -0.03 -8.21 -6.20
CA GLN A 139 -0.54 -7.47 -5.04
C GLN A 139 -1.69 -6.55 -5.43
N LEU A 140 -1.61 -5.88 -6.58
CA LEU A 140 -2.70 -5.06 -7.09
C LEU A 140 -3.92 -5.90 -7.49
N ALA A 141 -3.70 -7.08 -8.07
CA ALA A 141 -4.75 -8.03 -8.43
C ALA A 141 -5.52 -8.55 -7.20
N GLN A 142 -4.81 -8.83 -6.11
CA GLN A 142 -5.42 -9.34 -4.86
C GLN A 142 -6.01 -8.21 -4.00
N SER A 143 -5.62 -6.96 -4.25
CA SER A 143 -6.14 -5.81 -3.51
C SER A 143 -7.62 -5.55 -3.81
N GLY A 144 -8.31 -4.95 -2.84
CA GLY A 144 -9.68 -4.44 -2.99
C GLY A 144 -9.79 -3.12 -3.78
N ILE A 145 -8.71 -2.69 -4.44
CA ILE A 145 -8.69 -1.46 -5.25
C ILE A 145 -9.53 -1.68 -6.51
N THR A 146 -10.39 -0.72 -6.81
CA THR A 146 -11.17 -0.70 -8.05
C THR A 146 -10.25 -0.37 -9.21
N LEU A 147 -10.29 -1.18 -10.25
CA LEU A 147 -9.45 -1.00 -11.43
C LEU A 147 -10.26 -0.35 -12.55
N GLY A 148 -9.66 0.61 -13.24
CA GLY A 148 -10.21 1.16 -14.46
C GLY A 148 -9.10 1.52 -15.44
N ALA A 149 -9.50 1.85 -16.66
CA ALA A 149 -8.57 2.12 -17.75
C ALA A 149 -9.07 3.25 -18.63
N ILE A 150 -8.16 3.95 -19.30
CA ILE A 150 -8.56 4.99 -20.25
C ILE A 150 -9.34 4.37 -21.43
N ASP A 151 -10.47 4.98 -21.81
CA ASP A 151 -11.31 4.48 -22.91
C ASP A 151 -10.62 4.71 -24.26
N THR A 152 -9.77 3.75 -24.61
CA THR A 152 -9.01 3.73 -25.85
C THR A 152 -8.91 2.28 -26.31
N ASP A 153 -8.90 2.07 -27.62
CA ASP A 153 -8.91 0.74 -28.22
C ASP A 153 -7.73 -0.13 -27.77
N TYR A 154 -6.61 0.49 -27.39
CA TYR A 154 -5.42 -0.27 -26.99
C TYR A 154 -5.61 -1.00 -25.68
N ASN A 155 -6.37 -0.45 -24.74
CA ASN A 155 -6.62 -1.12 -23.45
C ASN A 155 -7.46 -2.38 -23.63
N ARG A 156 -8.44 -2.33 -24.53
CA ARG A 156 -9.29 -3.50 -24.88
C ARG A 156 -8.45 -4.65 -25.44
N PHE A 157 -7.41 -4.34 -26.21
CA PHE A 157 -6.46 -5.34 -26.71
C PHE A 157 -5.48 -5.81 -25.63
N VAL A 158 -4.91 -4.88 -24.87
CA VAL A 158 -3.86 -5.15 -23.86
C VAL A 158 -4.36 -6.10 -22.78
N PHE A 159 -5.56 -5.90 -22.23
CA PHE A 159 -6.08 -6.76 -21.16
C PHE A 159 -6.44 -8.17 -21.63
N ARG A 160 -6.61 -8.37 -22.94
CA ARG A 160 -6.89 -9.68 -23.56
C ARG A 160 -5.64 -10.35 -24.14
N MET A 161 -4.50 -9.67 -24.14
CA MET A 161 -3.25 -10.16 -24.74
C MET A 161 -2.52 -11.16 -23.85
N PHE A 162 -2.71 -11.08 -22.52
CA PHE A 162 -2.00 -11.90 -21.56
C PHE A 162 -2.81 -13.12 -21.15
N ASN A 163 -2.17 -14.29 -21.17
CA ASN A 163 -2.77 -15.58 -20.79
C ASN A 163 -2.52 -15.96 -19.32
N ASP A 164 -1.79 -15.13 -18.56
CA ASP A 164 -1.52 -15.44 -17.17
C ASP A 164 -2.76 -15.20 -16.30
N PRO A 165 -3.01 -16.07 -15.30
CA PRO A 165 -4.23 -16.01 -14.50
C PRO A 165 -4.36 -14.70 -13.71
N VAL A 166 -3.23 -14.09 -13.34
CA VAL A 166 -3.20 -12.83 -12.57
C VAL A 166 -3.68 -11.67 -13.43
N ARG A 167 -3.13 -11.47 -14.63
CA ARG A 167 -3.54 -10.41 -15.56
C ARG A 167 -4.91 -10.66 -16.15
N ALA A 168 -5.32 -11.93 -16.33
CA ALA A 168 -6.68 -12.26 -16.73
C ALA A 168 -7.73 -11.78 -15.70
N ALA A 169 -7.39 -11.78 -14.40
CA ALA A 169 -8.28 -11.26 -13.36
C ALA A 169 -8.49 -9.73 -13.46
N PHE A 170 -7.54 -8.97 -14.04
CA PHE A 170 -7.73 -7.54 -14.27
C PHE A 170 -8.85 -7.27 -15.27
N LEU A 171 -8.95 -8.09 -16.32
CA LEU A 171 -10.03 -7.96 -17.30
C LEU A 171 -11.39 -8.13 -16.63
N GLN A 172 -11.57 -9.12 -15.76
CA GLN A 172 -12.83 -9.33 -15.05
C GLN A 172 -13.16 -8.19 -14.06
N LYS A 173 -12.15 -7.52 -13.50
CA LYS A 173 -12.33 -6.36 -12.61
C LYS A 173 -12.67 -5.07 -13.37
N ILE A 174 -12.21 -4.93 -14.61
CA ILE A 174 -12.45 -3.76 -15.46
C ILE A 174 -13.74 -3.95 -16.29
N GLU A 175 -13.95 -5.14 -16.84
CA GLU A 175 -15.14 -5.55 -17.58
C GLU A 175 -15.90 -6.63 -16.78
N PRO A 176 -16.58 -6.28 -15.67
CA PRO A 176 -17.34 -7.24 -14.91
C PRO A 176 -18.49 -7.82 -15.74
N PRO A 177 -18.82 -9.12 -15.61
CA PRO A 177 -19.89 -9.76 -16.38
C PRO A 177 -21.28 -9.19 -16.07
N LYS A 178 -21.43 -8.56 -14.90
CA LYS A 178 -22.63 -7.84 -14.47
C LYS A 178 -22.21 -6.42 -14.07
N GLY A 179 -22.49 -5.45 -14.93
CA GLY A 179 -22.18 -4.04 -14.70
C GLY A 179 -21.64 -3.35 -15.94
N ASN A 180 -21.37 -2.05 -15.79
CA ASN A 180 -20.72 -1.28 -16.85
C ASN A 180 -19.21 -1.46 -16.77
N PRO A 181 -18.51 -1.52 -17.91
CA PRO A 181 -17.06 -1.60 -17.91
C PRO A 181 -16.45 -0.29 -17.39
N HIS A 182 -15.36 -0.40 -16.63
CA HIS A 182 -14.65 0.70 -15.99
C HIS A 182 -13.67 1.39 -16.94
N TYR A 183 -14.19 1.85 -18.07
CA TYR A 183 -13.47 2.71 -19.00
C TYR A 183 -13.86 4.16 -18.77
N TYR A 184 -12.86 5.03 -18.66
CA TYR A 184 -13.06 6.45 -18.34
C TYR A 184 -12.23 7.33 -19.26
N ASP A 185 -12.66 8.57 -19.43
CA ASP A 185 -11.80 9.60 -20.02
C ASP A 185 -10.59 9.90 -19.11
N LEU A 186 -9.52 10.47 -19.68
CA LEU A 186 -8.31 10.84 -18.92
C LEU A 186 -8.64 11.74 -17.72
N TYR A 187 -9.46 12.77 -17.90
CA TYR A 187 -9.76 13.73 -16.85
C TYR A 187 -10.59 13.08 -15.73
N GLU A 188 -11.57 12.27 -16.11
CA GLU A 188 -12.41 11.55 -15.16
C GLU A 188 -11.60 10.49 -14.38
N GLY A 189 -10.78 9.71 -15.08
CA GLY A 189 -9.93 8.69 -14.46
C GLY A 189 -8.94 9.28 -13.45
N VAL A 190 -8.28 10.40 -13.80
CA VAL A 190 -7.38 11.10 -12.87
C VAL A 190 -8.14 11.72 -11.69
N ALA A 191 -9.34 12.25 -11.91
CA ALA A 191 -10.19 12.74 -10.83
C ALA A 191 -10.57 11.61 -9.85
N LYS A 192 -10.88 10.40 -10.35
CA LYS A 192 -11.15 9.23 -9.51
C LYS A 192 -9.93 8.80 -8.70
N ILE A 193 -8.72 8.87 -9.23
CA ILE A 193 -7.49 8.63 -8.44
C ILE A 193 -7.40 9.60 -7.25
N ARG A 194 -7.82 10.86 -7.44
CA ARG A 194 -7.81 11.89 -6.39
C ARG A 194 -8.92 11.70 -5.35
N GLN A 195 -10.16 11.45 -5.80
CA GLN A 195 -11.40 11.44 -5.01
C GLN A 195 -11.54 10.29 -3.99
N VAL A 196 -10.57 9.38 -3.94
CA VAL A 196 -10.48 8.21 -3.04
C VAL A 196 -10.64 8.52 -1.54
N ILE A 197 -10.70 9.79 -1.15
CA ILE A 197 -10.81 10.22 0.25
C ILE A 197 -12.27 10.34 0.74
N ILE A 198 -13.28 10.44 -0.14
CA ILE A 198 -14.64 10.84 0.29
C ILE A 198 -15.58 9.63 0.30
N PHE A 199 -15.72 9.03 1.49
CA PHE A 199 -16.83 8.23 2.09
C PHE A 199 -17.61 7.16 1.27
N THR A 200 -17.52 7.11 -0.05
CA THR A 200 -18.35 6.25 -0.92
C THR A 200 -17.54 5.56 -2.01
N ILE A 201 -16.35 6.08 -2.37
CA ILE A 201 -15.50 5.57 -3.45
C ILE A 201 -14.23 4.98 -2.83
N GLY A 202 -14.06 3.66 -2.95
CA GLY A 202 -12.82 2.98 -2.53
C GLY A 202 -11.59 3.44 -3.33
N PHE A 203 -10.42 2.92 -2.98
CA PHE A 203 -9.20 3.17 -3.73
C PHE A 203 -9.36 2.79 -5.20
N PHE A 204 -8.85 3.64 -6.10
CA PHE A 204 -8.96 3.48 -7.55
C PHE A 204 -7.58 3.46 -8.22
N ALA A 205 -7.37 2.53 -9.13
CA ALA A 205 -6.19 2.45 -9.98
C ALA A 205 -6.55 2.59 -11.45
N PHE A 206 -5.87 3.52 -12.12
CA PHE A 206 -6.16 3.90 -13.49
C PHE A 206 -5.03 3.48 -14.43
N HIS A 207 -5.37 2.71 -15.46
CA HIS A 207 -4.43 2.29 -16.49
C HIS A 207 -4.41 3.27 -17.66
N SER A 208 -3.30 3.98 -17.83
CA SER A 208 -3.06 4.88 -18.96
C SER A 208 -1.57 5.13 -19.19
N THR A 209 -1.26 5.98 -20.16
CA THR A 209 0.07 6.58 -20.36
C THR A 209 0.48 7.40 -19.14
N VAL A 210 1.66 7.10 -18.61
CA VAL A 210 2.17 7.64 -17.35
C VAL A 210 2.30 9.17 -17.40
N ASP A 211 2.83 9.69 -18.51
CA ASP A 211 3.03 11.12 -18.74
C ASP A 211 1.72 11.92 -18.70
N SER A 212 0.63 11.34 -19.22
CA SER A 212 -0.66 12.02 -19.35
C SER A 212 -1.34 12.14 -17.98
N ILE A 213 -1.23 11.09 -17.15
CA ILE A 213 -1.70 11.13 -15.76
C ILE A 213 -0.85 12.11 -14.94
N TYR A 214 0.49 12.08 -15.07
CA TYR A 214 1.37 12.96 -14.32
C TYR A 214 1.19 14.43 -14.67
N ARG A 215 0.97 14.76 -15.95
CA ARG A 215 0.60 16.13 -16.37
C ARG A 215 -0.60 16.64 -15.58
N ARG A 216 -1.67 15.83 -15.57
CA ARG A 216 -2.92 16.22 -14.93
C ARG A 216 -2.80 16.25 -13.40
N ALA A 217 -2.05 15.32 -12.82
CA ALA A 217 -1.80 15.27 -11.39
C ALA A 217 -0.99 16.49 -10.93
N GLU A 218 0.01 16.94 -11.70
CA GLU A 218 0.78 18.15 -11.37
C GLU A 218 -0.12 19.39 -11.23
N GLU A 219 -1.14 19.50 -12.09
CA GLU A 219 -2.10 20.61 -12.10
C GLU A 219 -3.18 20.53 -11.01
N THR A 220 -3.52 19.33 -10.51
CA THR A 220 -4.72 19.14 -9.67
C THR A 220 -4.48 18.56 -8.30
N PHE A 221 -3.37 17.87 -8.09
CA PHE A 221 -3.12 17.15 -6.85
C PHE A 221 -2.42 18.08 -5.88
N LEU A 222 -2.80 17.98 -4.62
CA LEU A 222 -2.06 18.60 -3.52
C LEU A 222 -0.72 17.86 -3.32
N GLU A 223 0.25 18.52 -2.70
CA GLU A 223 1.59 17.95 -2.46
C GLU A 223 1.55 16.58 -1.77
N MET A 224 0.68 16.42 -0.78
CA MET A 224 0.50 15.13 -0.09
C MET A 224 -0.09 14.05 -1.00
N GLU A 225 -1.01 14.42 -1.90
CA GLU A 225 -1.63 13.49 -2.84
C GLU A 225 -0.61 13.01 -3.88
N LYS A 226 0.32 13.88 -4.31
CA LYS A 226 1.45 13.54 -5.18
C LYS A 226 2.39 12.53 -4.50
N CYS A 227 2.64 12.73 -3.21
CA CYS A 227 3.46 11.85 -2.36
C CYS A 227 2.95 10.40 -2.32
N ASP A 228 1.63 10.20 -2.39
CA ASP A 228 0.97 8.88 -2.33
C ASP A 228 0.94 8.14 -3.67
N LEU A 229 1.29 8.80 -4.78
CA LEU A 229 1.23 8.20 -6.11
C LEU A 229 2.17 7.00 -6.23
N LYS A 230 1.63 5.88 -6.71
CA LYS A 230 2.36 4.66 -7.03
C LYS A 230 2.00 4.17 -8.42
N GLU A 231 2.96 3.48 -9.02
CA GLU A 231 2.85 2.91 -10.36
C GLU A 231 3.12 1.41 -10.29
N VAL A 232 2.30 0.62 -11.00
CA VAL A 232 2.50 -0.81 -11.17
C VAL A 232 2.53 -1.10 -12.66
N ASP A 233 3.60 -1.74 -13.11
CA ASP A 233 3.83 -2.06 -14.52
C ASP A 233 3.11 -3.35 -14.92
N PHE A 234 1.89 -3.20 -15.42
CA PHE A 234 1.08 -4.31 -15.91
C PHE A 234 1.68 -4.96 -17.15
N MET A 235 2.13 -4.12 -18.10
CA MET A 235 2.62 -4.58 -19.39
C MET A 235 3.93 -5.36 -19.27
N ASN A 236 4.79 -4.99 -18.31
CA ASN A 236 6.17 -5.44 -18.20
C ASN A 236 6.90 -5.40 -19.57
N ALA A 237 6.54 -4.41 -20.38
CA ALA A 237 6.97 -4.28 -21.76
C ALA A 237 7.93 -3.11 -21.88
N ARG A 238 8.90 -3.24 -22.79
CA ARG A 238 9.75 -2.11 -23.20
C ARG A 238 8.93 -1.07 -23.97
N TYR A 239 9.61 0.01 -24.36
CA TYR A 239 9.02 1.08 -25.14
C TYR A 239 8.36 0.56 -26.43
N PRO A 240 7.25 1.19 -26.83
CA PRO A 240 6.54 0.79 -28.05
C PRO A 240 7.42 0.96 -29.28
N LEU A 241 7.32 0.00 -30.18
CA LEU A 241 8.11 -0.06 -31.41
C LEU A 241 7.26 0.43 -32.58
N VAL A 242 7.91 0.99 -33.59
CA VAL A 242 7.22 1.48 -34.79
C VAL A 242 6.93 0.32 -35.73
N PRO A 243 5.67 0.02 -36.05
CA PRO A 243 5.34 -0.99 -37.05
C PRO A 243 5.49 -0.41 -38.47
N ILE A 244 6.18 -1.14 -39.33
CA ILE A 244 6.33 -0.82 -40.76
C ILE A 244 5.91 -2.05 -41.56
N ASN A 245 5.19 -1.86 -42.68
CA ASN A 245 4.83 -2.97 -43.57
C ASN A 245 6.11 -3.67 -44.07
N LYS A 246 6.11 -5.01 -44.06
CA LYS A 246 7.23 -5.84 -44.54
C LYS A 246 7.69 -5.51 -45.96
N HIS A 247 6.77 -5.14 -46.83
CA HIS A 247 7.04 -4.86 -48.24
C HIS A 247 7.19 -3.35 -48.53
N SER A 248 7.32 -2.52 -47.50
CA SER A 248 7.52 -1.09 -47.70
C SER A 248 8.89 -0.81 -48.30
N PRO A 249 8.98 -0.04 -49.41
CA PRO A 249 10.27 0.36 -49.98
C PRO A 249 11.08 1.26 -49.02
N TYR A 250 10.43 1.84 -48.00
CA TYR A 250 11.07 2.71 -47.01
C TYR A 250 11.59 1.97 -45.77
N LEU A 251 11.47 0.64 -45.70
CA LEU A 251 11.78 -0.13 -44.50
C LEU A 251 13.23 0.07 -44.02
N GLU A 252 14.22 -0.10 -44.89
CA GLU A 252 15.63 0.07 -44.52
C GLU A 252 15.98 1.52 -44.21
N LEU A 253 15.42 2.46 -44.98
CA LEU A 253 15.60 3.90 -44.73
C LEU A 253 15.13 4.27 -43.32
N LEU A 254 13.91 3.88 -42.95
CA LEU A 254 13.34 4.15 -41.63
C LEU A 254 14.10 3.41 -40.53
N ARG A 255 14.54 2.18 -40.77
CA ARG A 255 15.33 1.41 -39.79
C ARG A 255 16.65 2.11 -39.45
N VAL A 256 17.36 2.65 -40.44
CA VAL A 256 18.61 3.41 -40.23
C VAL A 256 18.32 4.77 -39.59
N ALA A 257 17.33 5.50 -40.11
CA ALA A 257 17.00 6.84 -39.62
C ALA A 257 16.59 6.83 -38.14
N LEU A 258 15.73 5.88 -37.72
CA LEU A 258 15.27 5.79 -36.33
C LEU A 258 16.42 5.44 -35.36
N LYS A 259 17.34 4.55 -35.76
CA LYS A 259 18.54 4.26 -34.95
C LYS A 259 19.43 5.49 -34.82
N ARG A 260 19.67 6.22 -35.93
CA ARG A 260 20.45 7.45 -35.92
C ARG A 260 19.83 8.54 -35.04
N ILE A 261 18.50 8.65 -34.99
CA ILE A 261 17.80 9.58 -34.08
C ILE A 261 18.04 9.22 -32.61
N ARG A 262 18.06 7.91 -32.29
CA ARG A 262 18.36 7.43 -30.94
C ARG A 262 19.83 7.63 -30.57
N GLU A 263 20.75 7.22 -31.45
CA GLU A 263 22.21 7.27 -31.24
C GLU A 263 22.75 8.70 -31.20
N SER A 264 22.16 9.64 -31.95
CA SER A 264 22.51 11.06 -31.88
C SER A 264 22.01 11.78 -30.63
N GLY A 265 21.20 11.11 -29.79
CA GLY A 265 20.65 11.68 -28.56
C GLY A 265 19.44 12.60 -28.76
N ILE A 266 18.96 12.81 -30.00
CA ILE A 266 17.76 13.63 -30.28
C ILE A 266 16.55 13.10 -29.50
N GLN A 267 16.36 11.78 -29.49
CA GLN A 267 15.28 11.16 -28.73
C GLN A 267 15.37 11.42 -27.22
N SER A 268 16.58 11.36 -26.65
CA SER A 268 16.82 11.63 -25.23
C SER A 268 16.54 13.11 -24.89
N ALA A 269 16.99 14.02 -25.76
CA ALA A 269 16.73 15.45 -25.61
C ALA A 269 15.22 15.77 -25.67
N LEU A 270 14.49 15.17 -26.60
CA LEU A 270 13.03 15.32 -26.69
C LEU A 270 12.32 14.71 -25.49
N HIS A 271 12.77 13.55 -25.00
CA HIS A 271 12.23 12.92 -23.80
C HIS A 271 12.32 13.85 -22.59
N GLY A 272 13.51 14.42 -22.34
CA GLY A 272 13.71 15.37 -21.23
C GLY A 272 12.94 16.70 -21.36
N ARG A 273 12.51 17.07 -22.58
CA ARG A 273 11.74 18.31 -22.83
C ARG A 273 10.22 18.10 -22.79
N ILE A 274 9.73 16.95 -23.25
CA ILE A 274 8.29 16.70 -23.48
C ILE A 274 7.69 15.82 -22.38
N ILE A 275 8.42 14.80 -21.92
CA ILE A 275 7.89 13.84 -20.96
C ILE A 275 7.92 14.45 -19.56
N ILE A 276 6.76 14.39 -18.92
CA ILE A 276 6.60 14.90 -17.57
C ILE A 276 7.08 13.83 -16.60
N PRO A 277 8.08 14.14 -15.76
CA PRO A 277 8.54 13.20 -14.74
C PRO A 277 7.45 12.99 -13.71
N LYS A 278 7.61 11.96 -12.88
CA LYS A 278 6.74 11.78 -11.73
C LYS A 278 6.72 13.05 -10.87
N PRO A 279 5.53 13.57 -10.49
CA PRO A 279 5.40 14.72 -9.60
C PRO A 279 6.26 14.52 -8.34
N LYS A 280 7.14 15.49 -8.09
CA LYS A 280 7.98 15.48 -6.89
C LYS A 280 7.17 16.05 -5.74
N CYS A 281 7.27 15.41 -4.59
CA CYS A 281 6.71 15.91 -3.35
C CYS A 281 7.87 16.50 -2.54
N THR A 282 7.90 17.83 -2.40
CA THR A 282 9.08 18.57 -1.89
C THR A 282 9.24 18.40 -0.38
N HIS A 283 8.12 18.34 0.33
CA HIS A 283 8.07 18.06 1.76
C HIS A 283 7.03 16.98 2.01
N ARG A 284 7.46 15.84 2.57
CA ARG A 284 6.57 15.00 3.39
C ARG A 284 6.28 15.80 4.65
N MET A 285 5.38 16.77 4.56
CA MET A 285 4.82 17.35 5.77
C MET A 285 4.19 16.19 6.56
N THR A 286 4.38 16.18 7.87
CA THR A 286 3.68 15.26 8.78
C THR A 286 2.19 15.58 8.68
N ALA A 287 1.52 14.99 7.69
CA ALA A 287 0.11 15.19 7.50
C ALA A 287 -0.62 14.51 8.65
N PHE A 288 -1.47 15.28 9.33
CA PHE A 288 -2.43 14.74 10.26
C PHE A 288 -3.45 13.93 9.46
N SER A 289 -3.28 12.62 9.43
CA SER A 289 -4.29 11.71 8.89
C SER A 289 -5.40 11.55 9.93
N SER A 290 -6.64 11.81 9.55
CA SER A 290 -7.77 11.50 10.41
C SER A 290 -7.96 9.98 10.47
N VAL A 291 -7.94 9.43 11.67
CA VAL A 291 -8.19 8.00 11.86
C VAL A 291 -9.70 7.77 11.81
N GLY A 292 -10.19 7.30 10.66
CA GLY A 292 -11.59 6.95 10.49
C GLY A 292 -12.01 5.72 11.29
N LEU A 293 -13.31 5.58 11.58
CA LEU A 293 -13.88 4.47 12.34
C LEU A 293 -13.54 3.09 11.75
N LEU A 294 -13.47 2.99 10.42
CA LEU A 294 -13.10 1.76 9.72
C LEU A 294 -11.69 1.27 10.09
N ASN A 295 -10.77 2.18 10.40
CA ASN A 295 -9.42 1.83 10.83
C ASN A 295 -9.40 1.22 12.25
N MET A 296 -10.42 1.52 13.07
CA MET A 296 -10.56 0.99 14.44
C MET A 296 -11.34 -0.33 14.52
N ARG A 297 -11.78 -0.87 13.38
CA ARG A 297 -12.58 -2.11 13.31
C ARG A 297 -11.99 -3.29 14.11
N PRO A 298 -10.67 -3.59 14.06
CA PRO A 298 -10.09 -4.68 14.86
C PRO A 298 -10.26 -4.49 16.37
N VAL A 299 -10.13 -3.24 16.85
CA VAL A 299 -10.27 -2.90 18.27
C VAL A 299 -11.73 -3.02 18.72
N LEU A 300 -12.67 -2.56 17.90
CA LEU A 300 -14.10 -2.68 18.20
C LEU A 300 -14.53 -4.16 18.31
N TYR A 301 -14.02 -5.02 17.42
CA TYR A 301 -14.27 -6.46 17.54
C TYR A 301 -13.60 -7.05 18.80
N PHE A 302 -12.38 -6.64 19.12
CA PHE A 302 -11.70 -7.11 20.33
C PHE A 302 -12.47 -6.75 21.60
N ILE A 303 -13.00 -5.52 21.70
CA ILE A 303 -13.86 -5.09 22.82
C ILE A 303 -15.13 -5.94 22.88
N LEU A 304 -15.81 -6.15 21.75
CA LEU A 304 -17.03 -6.95 21.70
C LEU A 304 -16.77 -8.40 22.17
N TYR A 305 -15.70 -9.03 21.68
CA TYR A 305 -15.32 -10.37 22.13
C TYR A 305 -14.99 -10.39 23.63
N GLY A 306 -14.30 -9.37 24.14
CA GLY A 306 -14.03 -9.24 25.58
C GLY A 306 -15.31 -9.15 26.42
N ILE A 307 -16.31 -8.39 25.97
CA ILE A 307 -17.61 -8.29 26.65
C ILE A 307 -18.38 -9.61 26.63
N ILE A 308 -18.31 -10.38 25.53
CA ILE A 308 -19.01 -11.66 25.40
C ILE A 308 -18.36 -12.75 26.26
N VAL A 309 -17.03 -12.71 26.41
CA VAL A 309 -16.27 -13.72 27.17
C VAL A 309 -16.26 -13.44 28.67
N SER A 310 -16.41 -12.17 29.07
CA SER A 310 -16.51 -11.74 30.48
C SER A 310 -17.86 -12.10 31.11
#